data_AF-A0A7K0BK01-F1
#
_entry.id   AF-A0A7K0BK01-F1
#
_cell.length_a   1.000
_cell.length_b   1.000
_cell.length_c   1.000
_cell.angle_alpha   90.00
_cell.angle_beta   90.00
_cell.angle_gamma   90.00
#
_symmetry.space_group_name_H-M   'P 1'
#
loop_
_entity.id
_entity.type
_entity.pdbx_description
1 polymer ?
#
loop_
_entity_poly.entity_id
_entity_poly.type
_entity_poly.pdbx_seq_one_letter_code
_entity_poly.pdbx_strand_id
1 'polypeptide(L)'
;MNTRQQQLQAFNRLLDIMDDLREKCPWDKKQTLESLRHLTIEETYELGDAILDNDLQEIKKELGDVLLHIVFYAKIGSETNAFDIADVCNSICDKLIDRHPHIYGDVVVADEEEVKRNWEKLKLKEGKKSVLEGVPKSLPALVKASRIQDKVKGVGFDWEEPHQVWDKVQEELNELQVEVQSGNQDKIEAEFGDVLFSMINYARFLKVNPEDALERTNKKFIKRFQYLESKATELGKPLMDMTLAEMDVFWEEAKKL
;
A
#
# COMPACT_ATOMS: atom_id res chain seq x y z
N MET A 1 26.98 7.99 -9.58
CA MET A 1 25.74 8.67 -9.13
C MET A 1 25.78 10.11 -9.60
N ASN A 2 24.63 10.69 -9.97
CA ASN A 2 24.54 12.08 -10.44
C ASN A 2 24.83 13.07 -9.31
N THR A 3 25.41 14.23 -9.63
CA THR A 3 25.60 15.34 -8.69
C THR A 3 24.26 16.03 -8.37
N ARG A 4 24.20 16.81 -7.29
CA ARG A 4 22.99 17.60 -6.96
C ARG A 4 22.59 18.55 -8.10
N GLN A 5 23.56 19.16 -8.76
CA GLN A 5 23.30 20.03 -9.91
C GLN A 5 22.66 19.26 -11.06
N GLN A 6 23.18 18.07 -11.39
CA GLN A 6 22.61 17.21 -12.43
C GLN A 6 21.20 16.74 -12.07
N GLN A 7 20.94 16.43 -10.78
CA GLN A 7 19.61 16.05 -10.29
C GLN A 7 18.59 17.21 -10.47
N LEU A 8 18.97 18.43 -10.11
CA LEU A 8 18.11 19.60 -10.29
C LEU A 8 17.85 19.90 -11.77
N GLN A 9 18.87 19.77 -12.63
CA GLN A 9 18.72 19.91 -14.08
C GLN A 9 17.78 18.86 -14.67
N ALA A 10 17.87 17.61 -14.21
CA ALA A 10 16.97 16.54 -14.64
C ALA A 10 15.51 16.82 -14.22
N PHE A 11 15.30 17.34 -13.01
CA PHE A 11 13.98 17.73 -12.54
C PHE A 11 13.43 18.92 -13.34
N ASN A 12 14.24 19.95 -13.59
CA ASN A 12 13.84 21.09 -14.45
C ASN A 12 13.40 20.62 -15.83
N ARG A 13 14.18 19.72 -16.44
CA ARG A 13 13.83 19.13 -17.74
C ARG A 13 12.47 18.44 -17.73
N LEU A 14 12.09 17.76 -16.65
CA LEU A 14 10.77 17.14 -16.51
C LEU A 14 9.65 18.20 -16.47
N LEU A 15 9.88 19.31 -15.75
CA LEU A 15 8.92 20.43 -15.71
C LEU A 15 8.76 21.05 -17.10
N ASP A 16 9.86 21.32 -17.81
CA ASP A 16 9.83 21.86 -19.18
C ASP A 16 9.06 20.94 -20.14
N ILE A 17 9.25 19.62 -20.03
CA ILE A 17 8.53 18.63 -20.83
C ILE A 17 7.03 18.67 -20.50
N MET A 18 6.66 18.73 -19.22
CA MET A 18 5.25 18.79 -18.83
C MET A 18 4.56 20.05 -19.36
N ASP A 19 5.25 21.20 -19.33
CA ASP A 19 4.75 22.44 -19.92
C ASP A 19 4.47 22.27 -21.41
N ASP A 20 5.44 21.71 -22.14
CA ASP A 20 5.30 21.40 -23.57
C ASP A 20 4.13 20.45 -23.85
N LEU A 21 3.96 19.39 -23.05
CA LEU A 21 2.88 18.42 -23.21
C LEU A 21 1.50 19.07 -22.99
N ARG A 22 1.34 19.85 -21.91
CA ARG A 22 0.08 20.55 -21.61
C ARG A 22 -0.28 21.61 -22.64
N GLU A 23 0.70 22.21 -23.31
CA GLU A 23 0.46 23.17 -24.39
C GLU A 23 0.16 22.49 -25.73
N LYS A 24 0.99 21.51 -26.12
CA LYS A 24 1.07 21.00 -27.50
C LYS A 24 0.34 19.68 -27.72
N CYS A 25 0.15 18.83 -26.70
CA CYS A 25 -0.49 17.53 -26.84
C CYS A 25 -2.01 17.60 -26.55
N PRO A 26 -2.89 17.26 -27.51
CA PRO A 26 -4.34 17.32 -27.31
C PRO A 26 -4.87 16.38 -26.22
N TRP A 27 -4.18 15.27 -25.95
CA TRP A 27 -4.56 14.34 -24.90
C TRP A 27 -4.16 14.88 -23.52
N ASP A 28 -2.90 15.29 -23.34
CA ASP A 28 -2.41 15.83 -22.08
C ASP A 28 -3.17 17.08 -21.67
N LYS A 29 -3.46 17.98 -22.62
CA LYS A 29 -4.22 19.21 -22.38
C LYS A 29 -5.63 18.96 -21.84
N LYS A 30 -6.26 17.83 -22.19
CA LYS A 30 -7.62 17.48 -21.75
C LYS A 30 -7.66 16.85 -20.36
N GLN A 31 -6.52 16.42 -19.81
CA GLN A 31 -6.48 15.80 -18.48
C GLN A 31 -6.86 16.80 -17.38
N THR A 32 -7.59 16.31 -16.38
CA THR A 32 -7.97 17.02 -15.16
C THR A 32 -7.45 16.26 -13.94
N LEU A 33 -7.60 16.84 -12.74
CA LEU A 33 -7.22 16.17 -11.50
C LEU A 33 -7.97 14.83 -11.34
N GLU A 34 -9.25 14.80 -11.71
CA GLU A 34 -10.13 13.66 -11.62
C GLU A 34 -9.79 12.58 -12.66
N SER A 35 -9.50 12.97 -13.91
CA SER A 35 -9.17 12.00 -14.95
C SER A 35 -7.86 11.28 -14.66
N LEU A 36 -6.86 11.95 -14.06
CA LEU A 36 -5.58 11.32 -13.71
C LEU A 36 -5.65 10.42 -12.48
N ARG A 37 -6.70 10.54 -11.65
CA ARG A 37 -6.79 9.85 -10.35
C ARG A 37 -6.68 8.32 -10.47
N HIS A 38 -7.37 7.72 -11.44
CA HIS A 38 -7.36 6.26 -11.60
C HIS A 38 -6.01 5.75 -12.10
N LEU A 39 -5.39 6.47 -13.05
CA LEU A 39 -4.04 6.19 -13.54
C LEU A 39 -3.02 6.27 -12.39
N THR A 40 -3.11 7.29 -11.53
CA THR A 40 -2.21 7.39 -10.36
C THR A 40 -2.32 6.20 -9.42
N ILE A 41 -3.52 5.61 -9.28
CA ILE A 41 -3.69 4.41 -8.46
C ILE A 41 -3.00 3.22 -9.14
N GLU A 42 -3.14 3.06 -10.45
CA GLU A 42 -2.48 2.02 -11.25
C GLU A 42 -0.96 2.05 -11.06
N GLU A 43 -0.31 3.20 -11.29
CA GLU A 43 1.15 3.33 -11.12
C GLU A 43 1.62 3.00 -9.69
N THR A 44 0.78 3.26 -8.68
CA THR A 44 1.15 2.89 -7.30
C THR A 44 1.09 1.39 -7.04
N TYR A 45 0.25 0.64 -7.77
CA TYR A 45 0.24 -0.81 -7.74
C TYR A 45 1.40 -1.39 -8.55
N GLU A 46 1.69 -0.83 -9.74
CA GLU A 46 2.86 -1.26 -10.54
C GLU A 46 4.17 -1.07 -9.77
N LEU A 47 4.33 0.08 -9.09
CA LEU A 47 5.45 0.31 -8.19
C LEU A 47 5.49 -0.72 -7.05
N GLY A 48 4.34 -1.04 -6.47
CA GLY A 48 4.21 -2.07 -5.42
C GLY A 48 4.68 -3.44 -5.91
N ASP A 49 4.26 -3.83 -7.10
CA ASP A 49 4.66 -5.09 -7.74
C ASP A 49 6.16 -5.15 -8.00
N ALA A 50 6.72 -4.10 -8.57
CA ALA A 50 8.15 -4.00 -8.84
C ALA A 50 8.98 -4.11 -7.55
N ILE A 51 8.51 -3.53 -6.44
CA ILE A 51 9.13 -3.65 -5.11
C ILE A 51 9.04 -5.09 -4.60
N LEU A 52 7.87 -5.73 -4.71
CA LEU A 52 7.67 -7.10 -4.25
C LEU A 52 8.57 -8.10 -5.00
N ASP A 53 8.77 -7.86 -6.29
CA ASP A 53 9.59 -8.69 -7.17
C ASP A 53 11.08 -8.31 -7.14
N ASN A 54 11.44 -7.26 -6.38
CA ASN A 54 12.80 -6.71 -6.25
C ASN A 54 13.43 -6.35 -7.61
N ASP A 55 12.61 -5.89 -8.56
CA ASP A 55 13.07 -5.44 -9.87
C ASP A 55 13.48 -3.97 -9.82
N LEU A 56 14.78 -3.74 -9.61
CA LEU A 56 15.33 -2.38 -9.50
C LEU A 56 15.17 -1.54 -10.77
N GLN A 57 15.04 -2.17 -11.95
CA GLN A 57 14.83 -1.40 -13.18
C GLN A 57 13.38 -0.96 -13.30
N GLU A 58 12.44 -1.85 -12.99
CA GLU A 58 11.02 -1.53 -13.01
C GLU A 58 10.67 -0.54 -11.89
N ILE A 59 11.22 -0.71 -10.67
CA ILE A 59 11.05 0.28 -9.57
C ILE A 59 11.46 1.68 -10.03
N LYS A 60 12.57 1.80 -10.77
CA LYS A 60 13.04 3.09 -11.29
C LYS A 60 12.09 3.68 -12.34
N LYS A 61 11.45 2.82 -13.16
CA LYS A 61 10.45 3.22 -14.17
C LYS A 61 9.18 3.71 -13.47
N GLU A 62 8.62 2.91 -12.57
CA GLU A 62 7.38 3.23 -11.86
C GLU A 62 7.50 4.44 -10.92
N LEU A 63 8.66 4.64 -10.29
CA LEU A 63 8.95 5.89 -9.56
C LEU A 63 8.92 7.11 -10.50
N GLY A 64 9.31 6.94 -11.76
CA GLY A 64 9.21 7.96 -12.80
C GLY A 64 7.76 8.27 -13.16
N ASP A 65 6.91 7.25 -13.29
CA ASP A 65 5.48 7.40 -13.64
C ASP A 65 4.66 8.00 -12.49
N VAL A 66 4.95 7.63 -11.24
CA VAL A 66 4.41 8.33 -10.06
C VAL A 66 4.88 9.79 -10.02
N LEU A 67 6.16 10.06 -10.31
CA LEU A 67 6.68 11.43 -10.34
C LEU A 67 6.05 12.27 -11.47
N LEU A 68 5.81 11.65 -12.63
CA LEU A 68 5.08 12.24 -13.74
C LEU A 68 3.71 12.75 -13.26
N HIS A 69 2.94 11.91 -12.58
CA HIS A 69 1.62 12.30 -12.06
C HIS A 69 1.69 13.43 -11.03
N ILE A 70 2.68 13.44 -10.13
CA ILE A 70 2.88 14.56 -9.18
C ILE A 70 3.12 15.88 -9.93
N VAL A 71 4.01 15.87 -10.93
CA VAL A 71 4.31 17.05 -11.76
C VAL A 71 3.09 17.47 -12.59
N PHE A 72 2.33 16.51 -13.12
CA PHE A 72 1.10 16.76 -13.87
C PHE A 72 0.04 17.46 -13.00
N TYR A 73 -0.19 16.97 -11.78
CA TYR A 73 -1.11 17.61 -10.83
C TYR A 73 -0.68 19.02 -10.46
N ALA A 74 0.61 19.22 -10.20
CA ALA A 74 1.18 20.53 -9.92
C ALA A 74 1.01 21.50 -11.10
N LYS A 75 1.18 21.00 -12.33
CA LYS A 75 0.97 21.80 -13.54
C LYS A 75 -0.50 22.21 -13.69
N ILE A 76 -1.45 21.28 -13.54
CA ILE A 76 -2.89 21.59 -13.56
C ILE A 76 -3.25 22.60 -12.46
N GLY A 77 -2.70 22.44 -11.25
CA GLY A 77 -2.87 23.40 -10.15
C GLY A 77 -2.41 24.80 -10.54
N SER A 78 -1.26 24.91 -11.20
CA SER A 78 -0.68 26.19 -11.59
C SER A 78 -1.51 26.92 -12.64
N GLU A 79 -2.15 26.19 -13.56
CA GLU A 79 -3.03 26.75 -14.59
C GLU A 79 -4.28 27.43 -14.00
N THR A 80 -4.64 27.07 -12.76
CA THR A 80 -5.74 27.69 -12.01
C THR A 80 -5.27 28.68 -10.94
N ASN A 81 -3.96 29.00 -10.89
CA ASN A 81 -3.32 29.80 -9.84
C ASN A 81 -3.58 29.25 -8.42
N ALA A 82 -3.77 27.95 -8.26
CA ALA A 82 -4.04 27.33 -6.96
C ALA A 82 -2.76 26.97 -6.20
N PHE A 83 -1.83 26.29 -6.87
CA PHE A 83 -0.51 25.91 -6.36
C PHE A 83 0.36 25.41 -7.53
N ASP A 84 1.67 25.40 -7.36
CA ASP A 84 2.60 24.80 -8.32
C ASP A 84 3.52 23.73 -7.69
N ILE A 85 4.52 23.27 -8.45
CA ILE A 85 5.44 22.23 -7.98
C ILE A 85 6.36 22.72 -6.84
N ALA A 86 6.66 24.02 -6.80
CA ALA A 86 7.43 24.61 -5.71
C ALA A 86 6.59 24.62 -4.43
N ASP A 87 5.30 24.96 -4.50
CA ASP A 87 4.37 24.88 -3.37
C ASP A 87 4.25 23.46 -2.82
N VAL A 88 4.13 22.46 -3.69
CA VAL A 88 4.08 21.03 -3.31
C VAL A 88 5.36 20.62 -2.57
N CYS A 89 6.53 20.97 -3.12
CA CYS A 89 7.83 20.68 -2.53
C CYS A 89 8.04 21.39 -1.17
N ASN A 90 7.71 22.67 -1.09
CA ASN A 90 7.85 23.44 0.16
C ASN A 90 6.90 22.92 1.24
N SER A 91 5.65 22.59 0.88
CA SER A 91 4.67 22.01 1.81
C SER A 91 5.16 20.71 2.44
N ILE A 92 5.81 19.83 1.68
CA ILE A 92 6.40 18.61 2.23
C ILE A 92 7.70 18.88 3.01
N CYS A 93 8.53 19.82 2.58
CA CYS A 93 9.74 20.24 3.31
C CYS A 93 9.40 20.79 4.70
N ASP A 94 8.50 21.78 4.78
CA ASP A 94 8.09 22.39 6.05
C ASP A 94 7.49 21.35 6.99
N LYS A 95 6.63 20.48 6.46
CA LYS A 95 6.03 19.36 7.20
C LYS A 95 7.08 18.38 7.73
N LEU A 96 8.09 18.04 6.93
CA LEU A 96 9.15 17.14 7.36
C LEU A 96 10.04 17.80 8.43
N ILE A 97 10.36 19.08 8.29
CA ILE A 97 11.13 19.84 9.28
C ILE A 97 10.39 19.85 10.62
N ASP A 98 9.11 20.23 10.62
CA ASP A 98 8.27 20.27 11.83
C ASP A 98 8.14 18.89 12.50
N ARG A 99 8.02 17.82 11.70
CA ARG A 99 7.87 16.44 12.20
C ARG A 99 9.17 15.79 12.64
N HIS A 100 10.33 16.40 12.37
CA HIS A 100 11.64 15.90 12.79
C HIS A 100 12.36 16.92 13.68
N PRO A 101 11.78 17.31 14.85
CA PRO A 101 12.41 18.26 15.76
C PRO A 101 13.69 17.69 16.41
N HIS A 102 13.94 16.39 16.24
CA HIS A 102 15.18 15.72 16.65
C HIS A 102 16.31 15.82 15.63
N ILE A 103 16.02 16.27 14.41
CA ILE A 103 17.01 16.57 13.37
C ILE A 103 17.17 18.09 13.24
N TYR A 104 16.06 18.83 13.26
CA TYR A 104 16.01 20.26 12.93
C TYR A 104 15.73 21.18 14.15
N GLY A 105 15.63 20.63 15.35
CA GLY A 105 15.39 21.38 16.59
C GLY A 105 16.17 20.80 17.77
N ASP A 106 15.65 21.00 18.98
CA ASP A 106 16.35 20.67 20.24
C ASP A 106 15.84 19.38 20.91
N VAL A 107 14.94 18.63 20.27
CA VAL A 107 14.35 17.43 20.88
C VAL A 107 15.34 16.27 20.78
N VAL A 108 15.82 15.76 21.91
CA VAL A 108 16.62 14.53 21.93
C VAL A 108 15.68 13.33 22.07
N VAL A 109 15.92 12.29 21.28
CA VAL A 109 15.19 11.01 21.30
C VAL A 109 16.19 9.88 21.55
N ALA A 110 15.79 8.89 22.33
CA ALA A 110 16.62 7.74 22.70
C ALA A 110 16.59 6.64 21.63
N ASP A 111 15.44 6.43 20.98
CA ASP A 111 15.23 5.33 20.05
C ASP A 111 14.13 5.62 18.99
N GLU A 112 13.95 4.67 18.07
CA GLU A 112 12.95 4.72 17.01
C GLU A 112 11.50 4.81 17.55
N GLU A 113 11.21 4.15 18.67
CA GLU A 113 9.87 4.13 19.25
C GLU A 113 9.52 5.50 19.87
N GLU A 114 10.49 6.21 20.45
CA GLU A 114 10.34 7.59 20.87
C GLU A 114 10.12 8.54 19.68
N VAL A 115 10.84 8.36 18.57
CA VAL A 115 10.60 9.11 17.32
C VAL A 115 9.16 8.90 16.84
N LYS A 116 8.68 7.66 16.76
CA LYS A 116 7.31 7.33 16.33
C LYS A 116 6.26 7.98 17.23
N ARG A 117 6.42 7.89 18.55
CA ARG A 117 5.49 8.52 19.52
C ARG A 117 5.46 10.04 19.36
N ASN A 118 6.61 10.68 19.20
CA ASN A 118 6.67 12.13 18.97
C ASN A 118 6.00 12.53 17.66
N TRP A 119 6.19 11.73 16.60
CA TRP A 119 5.56 11.98 15.30
C TRP A 119 4.02 11.90 15.39
N GLU A 120 3.45 10.88 16.02
CA GLU A 120 1.99 10.79 16.16
C GLU A 120 1.42 11.91 17.04
N LYS A 121 2.14 12.32 18.11
CA LYS A 121 1.75 13.49 18.92
C LYS A 121 1.70 14.78 18.10
N LEU A 122 2.68 15.01 17.21
CA LEU A 122 2.69 16.19 16.33
C LEU A 122 1.51 16.18 15.35
N LYS A 123 1.17 15.02 14.78
CA LYS A 123 -0.02 14.87 13.89
C LYS A 123 -1.35 15.20 14.58
N LEU A 124 -1.47 14.96 15.89
CA LEU A 124 -2.68 15.29 16.65
C LEU A 124 -2.80 16.80 16.93
N LYS A 125 -1.67 17.53 17.01
CA LYS A 125 -1.67 18.99 17.17
C LYS A 125 -2.14 19.76 15.94
N GLU A 126 -2.12 19.13 14.75
CA GLU A 126 -2.61 19.69 13.48
C GLU A 126 -4.15 19.82 13.39
N GLY A 127 -4.86 19.87 14.53
CA GLY A 127 -6.31 20.11 14.58
C GLY A 127 -7.20 18.91 14.30
N LYS A 128 -6.65 17.68 14.32
CA LYS A 128 -7.44 16.45 14.17
C LYS A 128 -8.27 16.20 15.42
N LYS A 129 -9.56 15.96 15.25
CA LYS A 129 -10.51 15.64 16.32
C LYS A 129 -10.44 14.18 16.75
N SER A 130 -9.91 13.30 15.88
CA SER A 130 -9.80 11.86 16.15
C SER A 130 -8.48 11.27 15.65
N VAL A 131 -7.94 10.30 16.39
CA VAL A 131 -6.77 9.50 16.02
C VAL A 131 -6.93 8.86 14.63
N LEU A 132 -8.16 8.44 14.31
CA LEU A 132 -8.49 7.75 13.06
C LEU A 132 -8.88 8.68 11.91
N GLU A 133 -8.97 10.00 12.13
CA GLU A 133 -9.34 10.98 11.09
C GLU A 133 -8.37 10.99 9.89
N GLY A 134 -7.14 10.49 10.10
CA GLY A 134 -6.15 10.34 9.04
C GLY A 134 -6.21 9.04 8.24
N VAL A 135 -7.22 8.18 8.41
CA VAL A 135 -7.40 6.95 7.60
C VAL A 135 -8.26 7.28 6.38
N PRO A 136 -7.72 7.24 5.15
CA PRO A 136 -8.52 7.52 3.96
C PRO A 136 -9.69 6.53 3.81
N LYS A 137 -10.87 7.07 3.52
CA LYS A 137 -12.09 6.27 3.35
C LYS A 137 -11.99 5.26 2.20
N SER A 138 -11.23 5.60 1.15
CA SER A 138 -11.07 4.80 -0.07
C SER A 138 -10.07 3.67 0.02
N LEU A 139 -9.35 3.50 1.15
CA LEU A 139 -8.40 2.39 1.27
C LEU A 139 -9.13 1.03 1.19
N PRO A 140 -8.53 0.03 0.51
CA PRO A 140 -8.95 -1.36 0.63
C PRO A 140 -9.02 -1.81 2.08
N ALA A 141 -9.91 -2.75 2.40
CA ALA A 141 -10.21 -3.13 3.77
C ALA A 141 -8.96 -3.62 4.54
N LEU A 142 -8.10 -4.44 3.92
CA LEU A 142 -6.89 -4.99 4.54
C LEU A 142 -5.87 -3.89 4.91
N VAL A 143 -5.56 -3.03 3.95
CA VAL A 143 -4.69 -1.85 4.17
C VAL A 143 -5.31 -0.92 5.22
N LYS A 144 -6.62 -0.68 5.14
CA LYS A 144 -7.35 0.17 6.09
C LYS A 144 -7.27 -0.37 7.52
N ALA A 145 -7.47 -1.68 7.72
CA ALA A 145 -7.37 -2.33 9.02
C ALA A 145 -5.95 -2.20 9.61
N SER A 146 -4.92 -2.46 8.80
CA SER A 146 -3.52 -2.25 9.19
C SER A 146 -3.27 -0.81 9.64
N ARG A 147 -3.77 0.17 8.87
CA ARG A 147 -3.63 1.61 9.19
C ARG A 147 -4.40 2.04 10.43
N ILE A 148 -5.56 1.44 10.71
CA ILE A 148 -6.30 1.68 11.95
C ILE A 148 -5.45 1.21 13.14
N GLN A 149 -4.91 0.00 13.07
CA GLN A 149 -4.11 -0.60 14.14
C GLN A 149 -2.80 0.17 14.40
N ASP A 150 -2.09 0.58 13.35
CA ASP A 150 -0.89 1.42 13.48
C ASP A 150 -1.18 2.75 14.22
N LYS A 151 -2.33 3.35 13.94
CA LYS A 151 -2.71 4.64 14.52
C LYS A 151 -3.10 4.53 15.98
N VAL A 152 -3.87 3.50 16.35
CA VAL A 152 -4.26 3.29 17.76
C VAL A 152 -3.04 2.87 18.60
N LYS A 153 -2.12 2.08 18.03
CA LYS A 153 -0.81 1.83 18.65
C LYS A 153 -0.05 3.12 18.92
N GLY A 154 -0.02 4.04 17.96
CA GLY A 154 0.70 5.31 18.05
C GLY A 154 0.33 6.17 19.27
N VAL A 155 -0.86 5.96 19.84
CA VAL A 155 -1.34 6.62 21.07
C VAL A 155 -1.31 5.71 22.31
N GLY A 156 -0.71 4.52 22.21
CA GLY A 156 -0.53 3.57 23.31
C GLY A 156 -1.64 2.52 23.45
N PHE A 157 -2.57 2.41 22.49
CA PHE A 157 -3.56 1.33 22.46
C PHE A 157 -2.97 0.14 21.70
N ASP A 158 -2.18 -0.67 22.39
CA ASP A 158 -1.51 -1.86 21.86
C ASP A 158 -1.39 -2.96 22.92
N TRP A 159 -1.10 -4.19 22.49
CA TRP A 159 -0.84 -5.32 23.37
C TRP A 159 0.59 -5.27 23.91
N GLU A 160 0.79 -5.76 25.14
CA GLU A 160 2.11 -5.78 25.78
C GLU A 160 2.96 -6.93 25.23
N GLU A 161 2.34 -8.09 25.00
CA GLU A 161 3.03 -9.31 24.65
C GLU A 161 2.42 -9.99 23.40
N PRO A 162 3.24 -10.54 22.48
CA PRO A 162 2.75 -11.16 21.25
C PRO A 162 1.75 -12.30 21.44
N HIS A 163 1.85 -13.06 22.54
CA HIS A 163 0.95 -14.20 22.81
C HIS A 163 -0.50 -13.76 23.00
N GLN A 164 -0.73 -12.57 23.58
CA GLN A 164 -2.08 -12.03 23.82
C GLN A 164 -2.83 -11.80 22.50
N VAL A 165 -2.10 -11.47 21.44
CA VAL A 165 -2.68 -11.28 20.11
C VAL A 165 -3.09 -12.60 19.49
N TRP A 166 -2.30 -13.65 19.69
CA TRP A 166 -2.66 -14.99 19.25
C TRP A 166 -3.86 -15.53 20.02
N ASP A 167 -3.92 -15.32 21.34
CA ASP A 167 -5.09 -15.69 22.14
C ASP A 167 -6.35 -15.02 21.61
N LYS A 168 -6.28 -13.74 21.21
CA LYS A 168 -7.40 -13.04 20.57
C LYS A 168 -7.78 -13.64 19.22
N VAL A 169 -6.82 -14.02 18.38
CA VAL A 169 -7.12 -14.75 17.12
C VAL A 169 -7.89 -16.06 17.41
N GLN A 170 -7.49 -16.80 18.45
CA GLN A 170 -8.19 -18.03 18.83
C GLN A 170 -9.60 -17.76 19.36
N GLU A 171 -9.80 -16.68 20.10
CA GLU A 171 -11.11 -16.20 20.56
C GLU A 171 -12.03 -15.93 19.36
N GLU A 172 -11.62 -15.08 18.41
CA GLU A 172 -12.42 -14.74 17.22
C GLU A 172 -12.75 -15.97 16.36
N LEU A 173 -11.80 -16.91 16.24
CA LEU A 173 -12.03 -18.18 15.54
C LEU A 173 -13.12 -19.02 16.22
N ASN A 174 -13.16 -19.04 17.56
CA ASN A 174 -14.19 -19.77 18.30
C ASN A 174 -15.56 -19.09 18.16
N GLU A 175 -15.62 -17.75 18.23
CA GLU A 175 -16.85 -16.97 18.05
C GLU A 175 -17.44 -17.18 16.65
N LEU A 176 -16.59 -17.14 15.61
CA LEU A 176 -16.97 -17.50 14.25
C LEU A 176 -17.57 -18.92 14.17
N GLN A 177 -16.96 -19.92 14.81
CA GLN A 177 -17.49 -21.29 14.78
C GLN A 177 -18.85 -21.42 15.47
N VAL A 178 -19.08 -20.68 16.57
CA VAL A 178 -20.38 -20.65 17.25
C VAL A 178 -21.46 -20.11 16.32
N GLU A 179 -21.18 -19.01 15.60
CA GLU A 179 -22.16 -18.41 14.71
C GLU A 179 -22.36 -19.20 13.40
N VAL A 180 -21.32 -19.91 12.91
CA VAL A 180 -21.47 -20.89 11.82
C VAL A 180 -22.42 -22.01 12.22
N GLN A 181 -22.35 -22.49 13.46
CA GLN A 181 -23.28 -23.51 13.97
C GLN A 181 -24.70 -22.98 14.19
N SER A 182 -24.83 -21.69 14.54
CA SER A 182 -26.13 -21.02 14.70
C SER A 182 -26.83 -20.75 13.37
N GLY A 183 -26.06 -20.68 12.27
CA GLY A 183 -26.56 -20.47 10.91
C GLY A 183 -26.99 -19.02 10.63
N ASN A 184 -26.63 -18.07 11.49
CA ASN A 184 -26.95 -16.66 11.30
C ASN A 184 -25.92 -15.99 10.38
N GLN A 185 -26.29 -15.82 9.11
CA GLN A 185 -25.38 -15.29 8.09
C GLN A 185 -24.81 -13.90 8.41
N ASP A 186 -25.60 -12.99 8.95
CA ASP A 186 -25.16 -11.63 9.28
C ASP A 186 -24.09 -11.66 10.39
N LYS A 187 -24.27 -12.55 11.37
CA LYS A 187 -23.28 -12.73 12.43
C LYS A 187 -22.03 -13.45 11.95
N ILE A 188 -22.17 -14.48 11.10
CA ILE A 188 -21.03 -15.16 10.49
C ILE A 188 -20.15 -14.14 9.74
N GLU A 189 -20.75 -13.21 8.99
CA GLU A 189 -20.00 -12.16 8.29
C GLU A 189 -19.27 -11.22 9.26
N ALA A 190 -19.92 -10.83 10.36
CA ALA A 190 -19.30 -9.99 11.40
C ALA A 190 -18.09 -10.68 12.04
N GLU A 191 -18.26 -11.89 12.56
CA GLU A 191 -17.20 -12.66 13.22
C GLU A 191 -16.05 -13.01 12.25
N PHE A 192 -16.37 -13.28 10.98
CA PHE A 192 -15.35 -13.50 9.95
C PHE A 192 -14.50 -12.24 9.72
N GLY A 193 -15.13 -11.06 9.76
CA GLY A 193 -14.44 -9.77 9.74
C GLY A 193 -13.49 -9.60 10.92
N ASP A 194 -13.91 -9.98 12.13
CA ASP A 194 -13.08 -9.88 13.33
C ASP A 194 -11.92 -10.88 13.34
N VAL A 195 -12.11 -12.09 12.79
CA VAL A 195 -11.00 -13.03 12.50
C VAL A 195 -9.97 -12.40 11.55
N LEU A 196 -10.41 -11.74 10.47
CA LEU A 196 -9.49 -11.07 9.56
C LEU A 196 -8.77 -9.91 10.26
N PHE A 197 -9.48 -9.11 11.06
CA PHE A 197 -8.92 -7.98 11.78
C PHE A 197 -7.88 -8.42 12.82
N SER A 198 -8.16 -9.49 13.57
CA SER A 198 -7.24 -10.06 14.56
C SER A 198 -6.02 -10.70 13.88
N MET A 199 -6.18 -11.37 12.74
CA MET A 199 -5.06 -11.92 11.96
C MET A 199 -4.14 -10.83 11.40
N ILE A 200 -4.70 -9.70 10.94
CA ILE A 200 -3.93 -8.52 10.53
C ILE A 200 -3.12 -7.97 11.71
N ASN A 201 -3.74 -7.93 12.90
CA ASN A 201 -3.05 -7.51 14.12
C ASN A 201 -1.91 -8.46 14.48
N TYR A 202 -2.14 -9.77 14.35
CA TYR A 202 -1.11 -10.75 14.59
C TYR A 202 0.05 -10.62 13.60
N ALA A 203 -0.22 -10.40 12.31
CA ALA A 203 0.80 -10.16 11.29
C ALA A 203 1.71 -8.97 11.66
N ARG A 204 1.14 -7.89 12.21
CA ARG A 204 1.92 -6.74 12.70
C ARG A 204 2.92 -7.11 13.81
N PHE A 205 2.52 -7.96 14.76
CA PHE A 205 3.42 -8.46 15.81
C PHE A 205 4.51 -9.39 15.27
N LEU A 206 4.20 -10.14 14.21
CA LEU A 206 5.18 -10.92 13.45
C LEU A 206 6.08 -10.07 12.55
N LYS A 207 5.88 -8.74 12.51
CA LYS A 207 6.57 -7.79 11.60
C LYS A 207 6.35 -8.15 10.14
N VAL A 208 5.16 -8.62 9.81
CA VAL A 208 4.72 -8.97 8.46
C VAL A 208 3.70 -7.94 7.99
N ASN A 209 3.90 -7.40 6.80
CA ASN A 209 2.86 -6.64 6.11
C ASN A 209 1.83 -7.63 5.54
N PRO A 210 0.55 -7.61 5.99
CA PRO A 210 -0.46 -8.56 5.55
C PRO A 210 -0.82 -8.40 4.06
N GLU A 211 -0.76 -7.19 3.50
CA GLU A 211 -1.01 -6.95 2.07
C GLU A 211 0.06 -7.64 1.22
N ASP A 212 1.34 -7.38 1.50
CA ASP A 212 2.46 -7.99 0.80
C ASP A 212 2.46 -9.53 0.93
N ALA A 213 2.12 -10.04 2.12
CA ALA A 213 2.07 -11.48 2.38
C ALA A 213 0.95 -12.17 1.59
N LEU A 214 -0.22 -11.54 1.50
CA LEU A 214 -1.33 -12.04 0.71
C LEU A 214 -1.01 -11.95 -0.78
N GLU A 215 -0.44 -10.84 -1.25
CA GLU A 215 -0.11 -10.67 -2.66
C GLU A 215 0.94 -11.66 -3.16
N ARG A 216 1.99 -11.91 -2.36
CA ARG A 216 2.95 -12.99 -2.63
C ARG A 216 2.27 -14.37 -2.71
N THR A 217 1.23 -14.59 -1.92
CA THR A 217 0.45 -15.83 -1.96
C THR A 217 -0.39 -15.90 -3.24
N ASN A 218 -0.99 -14.79 -3.67
CA ASN A 218 -1.71 -14.67 -4.94
C ASN A 218 -0.79 -14.95 -6.12
N LYS A 219 0.34 -14.25 -6.24
CA LYS A 219 1.34 -14.47 -7.31
C LYS A 219 1.79 -15.93 -7.38
N LYS A 220 2.07 -16.54 -6.22
CA LYS A 220 2.44 -17.96 -6.13
C LYS A 220 1.33 -18.89 -6.60
N PHE A 221 0.08 -18.61 -6.25
CA PHE A 221 -1.07 -19.38 -6.72
C PHE A 221 -1.23 -19.26 -8.23
N ILE A 222 -1.19 -18.03 -8.77
CA ILE A 222 -1.31 -17.74 -10.20
C ILE A 222 -0.22 -18.47 -11.00
N LYS A 223 1.06 -18.34 -10.59
CA LYS A 223 2.19 -19.05 -11.24
C LYS A 223 1.94 -20.56 -11.31
N ARG A 224 1.45 -21.15 -10.23
CA ARG A 224 1.20 -22.60 -10.16
C ARG A 224 0.03 -23.02 -11.03
N PHE A 225 -1.04 -22.24 -11.04
CA PHE A 225 -2.20 -22.51 -11.85
C PHE A 225 -1.90 -22.36 -13.35
N GLN A 226 -1.13 -21.34 -13.75
CA GLN A 226 -0.67 -21.14 -15.13
C GLN A 226 0.24 -22.28 -15.61
N TYR A 227 1.11 -22.81 -14.74
CA TYR A 227 1.88 -24.01 -15.08
C TYR A 227 0.98 -25.21 -15.34
N LEU A 228 -0.03 -25.41 -14.48
CA LEU A 228 -1.02 -26.46 -14.65
C LEU A 228 -1.81 -26.30 -15.97
N GLU A 229 -2.22 -25.08 -16.33
CA GLU A 229 -2.85 -24.76 -17.61
C GLU A 229 -1.96 -25.12 -18.81
N SER A 230 -0.67 -24.78 -18.74
CA SER A 230 0.31 -25.15 -19.77
C SER A 230 0.39 -26.67 -19.94
N LYS A 231 0.45 -27.42 -18.82
CA LYS A 231 0.54 -28.89 -18.86
C LYS A 231 -0.72 -29.56 -19.38
N ALA A 232 -1.89 -29.06 -18.98
CA ALA A 232 -3.16 -29.53 -19.52
C ALA A 232 -3.24 -29.31 -21.04
N THR A 233 -2.78 -28.15 -21.51
CA THR A 233 -2.71 -27.80 -22.93
C THR A 233 -1.74 -28.71 -23.70
N GLU A 234 -0.55 -28.98 -23.16
CA GLU A 234 0.44 -29.91 -23.75
C GLU A 234 -0.12 -31.33 -23.90
N LEU A 235 -0.99 -31.76 -22.98
CA LEU A 235 -1.65 -33.07 -23.01
C LEU A 235 -2.90 -33.10 -23.89
N GLY A 236 -3.30 -31.98 -24.48
CA GLY A 236 -4.52 -31.86 -25.28
C GLY A 236 -5.81 -32.14 -24.49
N LYS A 237 -5.76 -32.01 -23.15
CA LYS A 237 -6.90 -32.27 -22.27
C LYS A 237 -7.39 -30.95 -21.65
N PRO A 238 -8.63 -30.51 -21.91
CA PRO A 238 -9.19 -29.32 -21.27
C PRO A 238 -9.24 -29.47 -19.75
N LEU A 239 -8.99 -28.39 -19.01
CA LEU A 239 -9.05 -28.39 -17.54
C LEU A 239 -10.40 -28.83 -16.98
N MET A 240 -11.50 -28.47 -17.65
CA MET A 240 -12.85 -28.86 -17.23
C MET A 240 -13.06 -30.38 -17.23
N ASP A 241 -12.27 -31.12 -18.01
CA ASP A 241 -12.36 -32.58 -18.12
C ASP A 241 -11.35 -33.30 -17.21
N MET A 242 -10.55 -32.55 -16.46
CA MET A 242 -9.60 -33.10 -15.50
C MET A 242 -10.24 -33.28 -14.12
N THR A 243 -9.92 -34.40 -13.49
CA THR A 243 -10.23 -34.63 -12.08
C THR A 243 -9.27 -33.86 -11.18
N LEU A 244 -9.69 -33.58 -9.94
CA LEU A 244 -8.81 -32.95 -8.94
C LEU A 244 -7.51 -33.75 -8.73
N ALA A 245 -7.57 -35.09 -8.79
CA ALA A 245 -6.39 -35.93 -8.65
C ALA A 245 -5.41 -35.74 -9.83
N GLU A 246 -5.90 -35.56 -11.05
CA GLU A 246 -5.06 -35.27 -12.22
C GLU A 246 -4.47 -33.86 -12.15
N MET A 247 -5.26 -32.87 -11.69
CA MET A 247 -4.79 -31.50 -11.47
C MET A 247 -3.71 -31.44 -10.38
N ASP A 248 -3.87 -32.21 -9.30
CA ASP A 248 -2.96 -32.22 -8.15
C ASP A 248 -1.55 -32.70 -8.54
N VAL A 249 -1.42 -33.61 -9.53
CA VAL A 249 -0.12 -34.02 -10.08
C VAL A 249 0.66 -32.81 -10.61
N PHE A 250 0.04 -32.00 -11.47
CA PHE A 250 0.70 -30.80 -12.01
C PHE A 250 0.85 -29.69 -10.97
N TRP A 251 -0.05 -29.62 -10.00
CA TRP A 251 0.06 -28.68 -8.88
C TRP A 251 1.28 -28.99 -7.99
N GLU A 252 1.52 -30.25 -7.65
CA GLU A 252 2.69 -30.71 -6.90
C GLU A 252 4.01 -30.55 -7.69
N GLU A 253 3.96 -30.69 -9.02
CA GLU A 253 5.09 -30.30 -9.88
C GLU A 253 5.36 -28.80 -9.80
N ALA A 254 4.32 -27.96 -9.92
CA ALA A 254 4.45 -26.51 -9.88
C ALA A 254 4.99 -25.98 -8.54
N LYS A 255 4.78 -26.71 -7.44
CA LYS A 255 5.36 -26.37 -6.12
C LYS A 255 6.88 -26.45 -6.09
N LYS A 256 7.52 -27.14 -7.05
CA LYS A 256 8.97 -27.34 -7.13
C LYS A 256 9.69 -26.29 -8.00
N LEU A 257 8.96 -25.36 -8.62
CA LEU A 257 9.45 -24.27 -9.50
C LEU A 257 9.62 -22.94 -8.77
#